data_AF-N6U6I5-F1
#
_entry.id   AF-N6U6I5-F1
#
_cell.length_a   1.000
_cell.length_b   1.000
_cell.length_c   1.000
_cell.angle_alpha   90.00
_cell.angle_beta   90.00
_cell.angle_gamma   90.00
#
_symmetry.space_group_name_H-M   'P 1'
#
loop_
_entity.id
_entity.type
_entity.pdbx_description
1 polymer ?
#
loop_
_entity_poly.entity_id
_entity_poly.type
_entity_poly.pdbx_seq_one_letter_code
_entity_poly.pdbx_strand_id
1 'polypeptide(L)' 'MLETPIHPRDLPLFSEDLDRLEKVLDTVCQDRGINLRSQQAERLGALIIQVYRQGVKDDAKLLALARAYF' A
#
# COMPACT_ATOMS: atom_id res chain seq x y z
N MET A 1 -20.88 -15.88 21.53
CA MET A 1 -20.52 -15.88 20.10
C MET A 1 -19.81 -14.56 19.85
N LEU A 2 -18.65 -14.53 19.18
CA LEU A 2 -17.94 -13.27 18.93
C LEU A 2 -18.66 -12.54 17.79
N GLU A 3 -19.43 -11.50 18.13
CA GLU A 3 -20.08 -10.58 17.18
C GLU A 3 -19.15 -9.42 16.83
N THR A 4 -17.88 -9.70 16.52
CA THR A 4 -16.94 -8.64 16.13
C THR A 4 -16.97 -8.51 14.61
N PRO A 5 -17.35 -7.34 14.05
CA PRO A 5 -17.28 -7.14 12.61
C PRO A 5 -15.82 -7.24 12.16
N ILE A 6 -15.55 -8.08 11.16
CA ILE A 6 -14.21 -8.19 10.57
C ILE A 6 -13.87 -6.86 9.91
N HIS A 7 -12.82 -6.19 10.39
CA HIS A 7 -12.35 -4.97 9.76
C HIS A 7 -11.45 -5.30 8.56
N PRO A 8 -11.39 -4.46 7.51
CA PRO A 8 -10.48 -4.66 6.37
C PRO A 8 -9.01 -4.81 6.77
N ARG A 9 -8.63 -4.29 7.94
CA ARG A 9 -7.28 -4.40 8.49
C ARG A 9 -6.96 -5.79 9.04
N ASP A 10 -7.98 -6.56 9.40
CA ASP A 10 -7.86 -7.90 9.98
C ASP A 10 -7.84 -8.99 8.90
N LEU A 11 -8.18 -8.63 7.65
CA LEU A 11 -8.06 -9.52 6.51
C LEU A 11 -6.59 -9.69 6.12
N PRO A 12 -6.19 -10.93 5.72
CA PRO A 12 -4.87 -11.15 5.14
C PRO A 12 -4.74 -10.41 3.81
N LEU A 13 -3.50 -10.14 3.41
CA LEU A 13 -3.20 -9.74 2.04
C LEU A 13 -3.15 -11.01 1.19
N PHE A 14 -3.99 -11.06 0.16
CA PHE A 14 -3.95 -12.10 -0.86
C PHE A 14 -2.90 -11.76 -1.92
N SER A 15 -2.53 -12.74 -2.75
CA SER A 15 -1.54 -12.54 -3.80
C SER A 15 -1.92 -11.40 -4.75
N GLU A 16 -3.20 -11.28 -5.11
CA GLU A 16 -3.71 -10.17 -5.94
C GLU A 16 -3.54 -8.80 -5.28
N ASP A 17 -3.63 -8.74 -3.94
CA ASP A 17 -3.40 -7.52 -3.19
C ASP A 17 -1.91 -7.15 -3.27
N LEU A 18 -1.02 -8.12 -3.13
CA LEU A 18 0.42 -7.89 -3.18
C LEU A 18 0.86 -7.42 -4.57
N ASP A 19 0.38 -8.05 -5.65
CA ASP A 19 0.67 -7.66 -7.03
C ASP A 19 0.25 -6.20 -7.30
N ARG A 20 -0.85 -5.78 -6.69
CA ARG A 20 -1.37 -4.42 -6.80
C ARG A 20 -0.52 -3.42 -6.01
N LEU A 21 -0.20 -3.74 -4.77
CA LEU A 21 0.59 -2.87 -3.89
C LEU A 21 2.03 -2.71 -4.43
N GLU A 22 2.59 -3.76 -5.03
CA GLU A 22 3.88 -3.71 -5.72
C GLU A 22 3.85 -2.75 -6.91
N LYS A 23 2.82 -2.83 -7.78
CA LYS A 23 2.66 -1.88 -8.90
C LYS A 23 2.57 -0.43 -8.45
N VAL A 24 1.84 -0.17 -7.35
CA VAL A 24 1.74 1.19 -6.77
C VAL A 24 3.11 1.65 -6.28
N LEU A 25 3.84 0.81 -5.55
CA LEU A 25 5.18 1.13 -5.05
C LEU A 25 6.14 1.42 -6.20
N ASP A 26 6.20 0.53 -7.19
CA ASP A 26 7.06 0.68 -8.37
C ASP A 26 6.79 1.98 -9.12
N THR A 27 5.52 2.29 -9.35
CA THR A 27 5.12 3.53 -10.04
C THR A 27 5.63 4.76 -9.29
N VAL A 28 5.43 4.81 -7.96
CA VAL A 28 5.84 5.98 -7.17
C VAL A 28 7.36 6.05 -7.04
N CYS A 29 8.05 4.91 -6.93
CA CYS A 29 9.50 4.86 -6.93
C CYS A 29 10.07 5.36 -8.27
N GLN A 30 9.51 4.94 -9.40
CA GLN A 30 9.90 5.38 -10.73
C GLN A 30 9.65 6.88 -10.92
N ASP A 31 8.47 7.39 -10.56
CA ASP A 31 8.11 8.81 -10.66
C ASP A 31 9.10 9.72 -9.92
N ARG A 32 9.72 9.20 -8.85
CA ARG A 32 10.56 9.95 -7.93
C ARG A 32 12.05 9.64 -8.05
N GLY A 33 12.44 8.72 -8.94
CA GLY A 33 13.82 8.24 -9.03
C GLY A 33 14.32 7.56 -7.75
N ILE A 34 13.42 6.99 -6.95
CA ILE A 34 13.77 6.27 -5.72
C ILE A 34 14.19 4.85 -6.09
N ASN A 35 15.35 4.43 -5.59
CA ASN A 35 15.79 3.04 -5.71
C ASN A 35 14.86 2.13 -4.89
N LEU A 36 14.28 1.11 -5.51
CA LEU A 36 13.34 0.17 -4.89
C LEU A 36 13.94 -0.61 -3.70
N ARG A 37 15.27 -0.78 -3.67
CA ARG A 37 16.01 -1.42 -2.57
C ARG A 37 16.48 -0.46 -1.48
N SER A 38 16.02 0.80 -1.52
CA SER A 38 16.36 1.79 -0.52
C SER A 38 15.43 1.71 0.69
N GLN A 39 15.92 2.17 1.84
CA GLN A 39 15.10 2.34 3.05
C GLN A 39 13.91 3.29 2.81
N GLN A 40 14.01 4.21 1.85
CA GLN A 40 12.91 5.09 1.49
C GLN A 40 11.78 4.33 0.79
N ALA A 41 12.11 3.40 -0.12
CA ALA A 41 11.13 2.53 -0.76
C ALA A 41 10.47 1.58 0.26
N GLU A 42 11.22 1.04 1.22
CA GLU A 42 10.66 0.22 2.30
C GLU A 42 9.62 1.00 3.14
N ARG A 43 9.95 2.24 3.53
CA ARG A 43 9.01 3.12 4.26
C ARG A 43 7.75 3.41 3.44
N LEU A 44 7.91 3.64 2.14
CA LEU A 44 6.79 3.88 1.24
C LEU A 44 5.90 2.64 1.08
N GLY A 45 6.49 1.45 0.93
CA GLY A 45 5.77 0.19 0.88
C GLY A 45 4.97 -0.08 2.16
N ALA A 46 5.57 0.15 3.33
CA ALA A 46 4.90 0.03 4.61
C ALA A 46 3.67 0.97 4.73
N LEU A 47 3.81 2.22 4.27
CA LEU A 47 2.71 3.18 4.23
C LEU A 47 1.59 2.71 3.29
N ILE A 48 1.92 2.29 2.07
CA ILE A 48 0.97 1.79 1.08
C ILE A 48 0.15 0.62 1.65
N ILE A 49 0.83 -0.35 2.28
CA ILE A 49 0.17 -1.49 2.96
C ILE A 49 -0.74 -1.02 4.09
N GLN A 50 -0.29 -0.08 4.92
CA GLN A 50 -1.07 0.43 6.04
C GLN A 50 -2.39 1.07 5.56
N VAL A 51 -2.30 1.93 4.55
CA VAL A 51 -3.47 2.63 3.99
C VAL A 51 -4.41 1.64 3.28
N TYR A 52 -3.86 0.64 2.59
CA TYR A 52 -4.64 -0.44 1.97
C TYR A 52 -5.47 -1.22 3.01
N ARG A 53 -4.84 -1.59 4.13
CA ARG A 53 -5.49 -2.29 5.24
C ARG A 53 -6.53 -1.44 5.97
N GLN A 54 -6.45 -0.11 5.86
CA GLN A 54 -7.51 0.78 6.36
C GLN A 54 -8.74 0.83 5.44
N GLY A 55 -8.68 0.20 4.26
CA GLY A 55 -9.81 0.06 3.34
C GLY A 55 -9.67 0.85 2.03
N VAL A 56 -8.52 1.48 1.77
CA VAL A 56 -8.29 2.15 0.47
C VAL A 56 -7.92 1.11 -0.57
N LYS A 57 -8.91 0.69 -1.35
CA LYS A 57 -8.80 -0.35 -2.39
C LYS A 57 -8.81 0.23 -3.81
N ASP A 58 -8.46 1.49 -3.99
CA ASP A 58 -8.42 2.14 -5.31
C ASP A 58 -6.99 2.56 -5.63
N ASP A 59 -6.48 2.18 -6.81
CA ASP A 59 -5.09 2.40 -7.20
C ASP A 59 -4.76 3.87 -7.31
N ALA A 60 -5.68 4.66 -7.90
CA ALA A 60 -5.47 6.09 -8.06
C ALA A 60 -5.39 6.78 -6.69
N LYS A 61 -6.21 6.36 -5.72
CA LYS A 61 -6.13 6.85 -4.33
C LYS A 61 -4.84 6.42 -3.63
N LEU A 62 -4.41 5.17 -3.79
CA LEU A 62 -3.15 4.68 -3.21
C LEU A 62 -1.96 5.46 -3.77
N LEU A 63 -1.91 5.67 -5.08
CA LEU A 63 -0.89 6.48 -5.75
C LEU A 63 -0.92 7.92 -5.27
N ALA A 64 -2.09 8.55 -5.18
CA ALA A 64 -2.22 9.92 -4.70
C ALA A 64 -1.71 10.08 -3.26
N LEU A 65 -2.04 9.13 -2.38
CA LEU A 65 -1.59 9.14 -0.98
C LEU A 65 -0.09 8.87 -0.88
N ALA A 66 0.44 7.88 -1.59
CA ALA A 66 1.86 7.61 -1.63
C ALA A 66 2.68 8.80 -2.17
N ARG A 67 2.13 9.54 -3.15
CA ARG A 67 2.72 10.78 -3.68
C ARG A 67 2.58 11.99 -2.75
N ALA A 68 1.67 11.96 -1.78
CA ALA A 68 1.49 13.07 -0.85
C ALA A 68 2.42 12.97 0.38
N TYR A 69 2.87 11.76 0.72
CA TYR A 69 3.52 11.50 2.00
C TYR A 69 5.04 11.76 2.06
N PHE A 70 5.65 12.24 0.98
CA PHE A 70 7.04 12.75 0.95
C PHE A 70 7.25 13.70 -0.22
#